data_AF-A0A2V8IF80-F1
#
_entry.id   AF-A0A2V8IF80-F1
#
_cell.length_a   1.000
_cell.length_b   1.000
_cell.length_c   1.000
_cell.angle_alpha   90.00
_cell.angle_beta   90.00
_cell.angle_gamma   90.00
#
_symmetry.space_group_name_H-M   'P 1'
#
loop_
_entity.id
_entity.type
_entity.pdbx_description
1 polymer ?
#
loop_
_entity_poly.entity_id
_entity_poly.type
_entity_poly.pdbx_seq_one_letter_code
_entity_poly.pdbx_strand_id
1 'polypeptide(L)' 'IFLADQIVVMARDPGRITKIISVDLPRPRTVETTDSKRFIEYRRQIRECL' A
#
# COMPACT_ATOMS: atom_id res chain seq x y z
N ILE A 1 0.36 1.65 12.12
CA ILE A 1 -0.65 1.69 11.03
C ILE A 1 -0.30 0.56 10.07
N PHE A 2 -1.24 -0.35 9.82
CA PHE A 2 -1.05 -1.47 8.88
C PHE A 2 -1.51 -1.07 7.48
N LEU A 3 -0.92 -1.66 6.44
CA LEU A 3 -1.39 -1.52 5.07
C LEU A 3 -2.60 -2.42 4.82
N ALA A 4 -3.54 -1.95 4.01
CA ALA A 4 -4.63 -2.75 3.49
C ALA A 4 -4.10 -3.79 2.47
N ASP A 5 -4.89 -4.84 2.19
CA ASP A 5 -4.54 -5.84 1.18
C ASP A 5 -4.48 -5.25 -0.24
N GLN A 6 -5.31 -4.25 -0.50
CA GLN A 6 -5.32 -3.51 -1.75
C GLN A 6 -5.49 -2.02 -1.45
N ILE A 7 -4.71 -1.20 -2.15
CA ILE A 7 -4.72 0.25 -2.00
C ILE A 7 -5.02 0.84 -3.37
N VAL A 8 -6.12 1.57 -3.46
CA VAL A 8 -6.56 2.22 -4.68
C VAL A 8 -6.26 3.71 -4.57
N VAL A 9 -5.40 4.21 -5.46
CA VAL A 9 -5.08 5.63 -5.57
C VAL A 9 -6.03 6.26 -6.58
N MET A 10 -6.87 7.17 -6.10
CA MET A 10 -7.78 7.93 -6.94
C MET A 10 -7.04 9.09 -7.61
N ALA A 11 -7.41 9.42 -8.84
CA ALA A 11 -6.96 10.63 -9.51
C ALA A 11 -7.58 11.88 -8.87
N ARG A 12 -7.04 13.05 -9.22
CA ARG A 12 -7.58 14.36 -8.81
C ARG A 12 -9.06 14.53 -9.17
N ASP A 13 -9.48 13.91 -10.29
CA ASP A 13 -10.87 13.86 -10.72
C ASP A 13 -11.55 12.59 -10.16
N PRO A 14 -12.64 12.73 -9.38
CA PRO A 14 -13.34 11.59 -8.82
C PRO A 14 -13.91 10.72 -9.96
N GLY A 15 -13.58 9.43 -9.92
CA GLY A 15 -14.04 8.43 -10.91
C GLY A 15 -12.93 7.80 -11.74
N ARG A 16 -11.69 8.31 -11.68
CA ARG A 16 -10.55 7.67 -12.34
C ARG A 16 -9.58 7.08 -11.31
N ILE A 17 -9.28 5.80 -11.46
CA ILE A 17 -8.25 5.11 -10.67
C ILE A 17 -6.90 5.36 -11.34
N THR A 18 -5.97 5.98 -10.61
CA THR A 18 -4.60 6.22 -11.09
C THR A 18 -3.75 4.97 -10.93
N LYS A 19 -3.92 4.26 -9.82
CA LYS A 19 -3.09 3.09 -9.50
C LYS A 19 -3.80 2.16 -8.52
N ILE A 20 -3.63 0.86 -8.73
CA ILE A 20 -4.03 -0.18 -7.77
C ILE A 20 -2.73 -0.85 -7.31
N ILE A 21 -2.49 -0.81 -6.01
CA ILE A 21 -1.32 -1.42 -5.37
C ILE A 21 -1.82 -2.62 -4.55
N SER A 22 -1.51 -3.82 -5.03
CA SER A 22 -1.77 -5.08 -4.30
C SER A 22 -0.63 -5.35 -3.33
N VAL A 23 -0.95 -5.46 -2.05
CA VAL A 23 0.01 -5.68 -0.96
C VAL A 23 -0.03 -7.16 -0.58
N ASP A 24 0.84 -7.94 -1.21
CA ASP A 24 0.98 -9.36 -0.93
C ASP A 24 1.99 -9.59 0.22
N LEU A 25 1.49 -9.39 1.44
CA LEU A 25 2.23 -9.67 2.66
C LEU A 25 1.66 -10.93 3.32
N PRO A 26 2.51 -11.88 3.73
CA PRO A 26 2.05 -13.14 4.31
C PRO A 26 1.24 -12.90 5.59
N ARG A 27 0.18 -13.68 5.77
CA ARG A 27 -0.59 -13.73 7.02
C ARG A 27 0.13 -14.64 8.01
N PRO A 28 0.09 -14.40 9.33
CA PRO A 28 -0.54 -13.29 10.05
C PRO A 28 0.32 -12.01 10.05
N ARG A 29 -0.30 -10.84 9.88
CA ARG A 29 0.41 -9.55 9.95
C ARG A 29 0.73 -9.22 11.40
N THR A 30 2.00 -9.29 11.77
CA THR A 30 2.52 -8.87 13.08
C THR A 30 3.19 -7.50 12.99
N VAL A 31 3.50 -6.88 14.13
CA VAL A 31 4.22 -5.60 14.17
C VAL A 31 5.56 -5.69 13.43
N GLU A 32 6.24 -6.83 13.51
CA GLU A 32 7.49 -7.13 12.79
C GLU A 32 7.33 -7.08 11.26
N THR A 33 6.13 -7.36 10.74
CA THR A 33 5.84 -7.23 9.30
C THR A 33 5.94 -5.78 8.84
N THR A 34 5.73 -4.80 9.74
CA THR A 34 5.85 -3.36 9.47
C THR A 34 7.30 -2.94 9.20
N ASP A 35 8.28 -3.61 9.82
CA ASP A 35 9.71 -3.35 9.63
C ASP A 35 10.30 -4.15 8.45
N SER A 36 9.50 -5.02 7.82
CA SER A 36 9.95 -5.74 6.64
C SER A 36 10.22 -4.78 5.47
N LYS A 37 11.27 -5.08 4.69
CA LYS A 37 11.63 -4.28 3.51
C LYS A 37 10.47 -4.10 2.54
N ARG A 38 9.69 -5.17 2.30
CA ARG A 38 8.49 -5.12 1.42
C ARG A 38 7.45 -4.12 1.92
N PHE A 39 7.19 -4.07 3.23
CA PHE A 39 6.24 -3.11 3.79
C PHE A 39 6.71 -1.66 3.58
N ILE A 40 8.01 -1.41 3.79
CA ILE A 40 8.61 -0.09 3.59
C ILE A 40 8.54 0.33 2.13
N GLU A 41 8.80 -0.59 1.19
CA GLU A 41 8.68 -0.36 -0.25
C GLU A 41 7.26 0.03 -0.66
N TYR A 42 6.25 -0.72 -0.22
CA TYR A 42 4.84 -0.38 -0.49
C TYR A 42 4.48 1.00 0.08
N ARG A 43 4.89 1.27 1.33
CA ARG A 43 4.67 2.58 1.96
C ARG A 43 5.31 3.73 1.18
N ARG A 44 6.53 3.53 0.67
CA ARG A 44 7.20 4.52 -0.17
C ARG A 44 6.45 4.71 -1.50
N GLN A 45 6.07 3.63 -2.15
CA GLN A 45 5.34 3.66 -3.41
C GLN A 45 4.00 4.42 -3.29
N ILE A 46 3.28 4.22 -2.18
CA ILE A 46 2.02 4.94 -1.92
C ILE A 46 2.29 6.43 -1.72
N ARG A 47 3.34 6.80 -0.97
CA ARG A 47 3.71 8.21 -0.76
C ARG A 47 4.10 8.93 -2.06
N GLU A 48 4.74 8.23 -2.99
CA GLU A 48 5.09 8.79 -4.30
C GLU A 48 3.86 8.96 -5.23
N CYS A 49 2.74 8.30 -4.92
CA CYS A 49 1.51 8.38 -5.70
C CYS A 49 0.49 9.40 -5.15
N LEU A 50 0.73 9.95 -3.95
CA LEU A 50 -0.05 11.03 -3.35
C LEU A 50 0.52 12.38 -3.79
#